data_AF-A0A060WLG2-F1
#
_entry.id   AF-A0A060WLG2-F1
#
_cell.length_a   1.000
_cell.length_b   1.000
_cell.length_c   1.000
_cell.angle_alpha   90.00
_cell.angle_beta   90.00
_cell.angle_gamma   90.00
#
_symmetry.space_group_name_H-M   'P 1'
#
loop_
_entity.id
_entity.type
_entity.pdbx_description
1 polymer ?
#
loop_
_entity_poly.entity_id
_entity_poly.type
_entity_poly.pdbx_seq_one_letter_code
_entity_poly.pdbx_strand_id
1 'polypeptide(L)' 'MLEETGTNVSISTVKRVLYRHNLKCRSARKKPLLQNRHKKARIRFVTAQGDKDRTFWRNVLWSDETKI' A
#
# COMPACT_ATOMS: atom_id res chain seq x y z
N MET A 1 -26.19 15.84 -2.08
CA MET A 1 -25.91 14.80 -3.10
C MET A 1 -26.97 13.71 -3.29
N LEU A 2 -27.89 13.41 -2.35
CA LEU A 2 -29.10 12.61 -2.66
C LEU A 2 -30.41 13.34 -2.34
N GLU A 3 -30.38 14.29 -1.41
CA GLU A 3 -31.54 15.15 -1.12
C GLU A 3 -31.79 16.22 -2.19
N GLU A 4 -30.78 16.56 -3.00
CA GLU A 4 -30.90 17.58 -4.05
C GLU A 4 -31.70 17.09 -5.28
N THR A 5 -31.84 15.78 -5.47
CA THR A 5 -32.58 15.18 -6.61
C THR A 5 -33.99 14.71 -6.24
N GLY A 6 -34.45 14.95 -5.00
CA GLY A 6 -35.80 14.58 -4.53
C GLY A 6 -36.09 13.07 -4.51
N THR A 7 -35.09 12.22 -4.75
CA THR A 7 -35.25 10.77 -4.91
C THR A 7 -34.75 10.03 -3.68
N ASN A 8 -35.68 9.43 -2.94
CA ASN A 8 -35.35 8.60 -1.79
C ASN A 8 -34.88 7.22 -2.25
N VAL A 9 -33.56 7.04 -2.33
CA VAL A 9 -32.93 5.78 -2.73
C VAL A 9 -32.20 5.17 -1.54
N SER A 10 -32.35 3.87 -1.34
CA SER A 10 -31.63 3.17 -0.29
C SER A 10 -30.12 3.15 -0.56
N ILE A 11 -29.32 3.22 0.51
CA ILE A 11 -27.85 3.15 0.45
C ILE A 11 -27.38 1.88 -0.30
N SER A 12 -28.13 0.78 -0.21
CA SER A 12 -27.81 -0.47 -0.90
C SER A 12 -27.95 -0.36 -2.42
N THR A 13 -28.95 0.36 -2.93
CA THR A 13 -29.12 0.64 -4.35
C THR A 13 -27.98 1.49 -4.88
N VAL A 14 -27.59 2.54 -4.14
CA VAL A 14 -26.44 3.39 -4.49
C VAL A 14 -25.17 2.53 -4.56
N LYS A 15 -24.90 1.70 -3.55
CA LYS A 15 -23.76 0.78 -3.54
C LYS A 15 -23.78 -0.17 -4.76
N ARG A 16 -24.92 -0.78 -5.09
CA ARG A 16 -25.04 -1.71 -6.24
C ARG A 16 -24.70 -1.03 -7.56
N VAL A 17 -25.18 0.20 -7.78
CA VAL A 17 -24.85 0.99 -8.98
C VAL A 17 -23.36 1.27 -9.04
N LEU A 18 -22.76 1.74 -7.92
CA LEU A 18 -21.32 1.97 -7.84
C LEU A 18 -20.51 0.70 -8.19
N TYR A 19 -20.89 -0.46 -7.66
CA TYR A 19 -20.23 -1.73 -7.96
C TYR A 19 -20.38 -2.17 -9.43
N ARG A 20 -21.56 -1.97 -10.04
CA ARG A 20 -21.78 -2.27 -11.48
C ARG A 20 -20.86 -1.45 -12.38
N HIS A 21 -20.61 -0.20 -12.00
CA HIS A 21 -19.64 0.66 -12.67
C HIS A 21 -18.19 0.46 -12.20
N ASN A 22 -17.90 -0.65 -11.49
CA ASN A 22 -16.59 -1.02 -10.97
C ASN A 22 -15.98 0.01 -9.98
N LEU A 23 -16.81 0.86 -9.38
CA LEU A 23 -16.44 1.81 -8.34
C LEU A 23 -16.47 1.11 -6.98
N LYS A 24 -15.32 0.58 -6.58
CA LYS A 24 -15.13 -0.12 -5.30
C LYS A 24 -14.54 0.83 -4.27
N CYS A 25 -15.08 0.83 -3.06
CA CYS A 25 -14.42 1.50 -1.94
C CYS A 25 -13.05 0.86 -1.68
N ARG A 26 -12.01 1.69 -1.51
CA ARG A 26 -10.65 1.26 -1.15
C ARG A 26 -10.09 2.21 -0.10
N SER A 27 -9.44 1.67 0.91
CA SER A 27 -8.64 2.47 1.85
C SER A 27 -7.27 2.76 1.23
N ALA A 28 -6.82 4.01 1.31
CA ALA A 28 -5.50 4.40 0.83
C ALA A 28 -4.40 3.68 1.63
N ARG A 29 -3.32 3.27 0.95
CA ARG A 29 -2.22 2.52 1.60
C ARG A 29 -1.35 3.45 2.45
N LYS A 30 -0.97 2.99 3.65
CA LYS A 30 0.05 3.62 4.51
C LYS A 30 1.51 3.31 4.11
N LYS A 31 1.75 2.76 2.91
CA LYS A 31 3.07 2.31 2.46
C LYS A 31 3.47 3.08 1.19
N PRO A 32 4.75 3.40 1.02
CA PRO A 32 5.21 4.06 -0.19
C PRO A 32 4.97 3.14 -1.40
N LEU A 33 4.53 3.74 -2.51
CA LEU A 33 4.35 3.01 -3.75
C LEU A 33 5.73 2.63 -4.30
N LEU A 34 5.96 1.33 -4.45
CA LEU A 34 7.22 0.81 -4.97
C LEU A 34 7.15 0.66 -6.48
N GLN A 35 8.05 1.34 -7.17
CA GLN A 35 8.33 1.08 -8.58
C GLN A 35 8.95 -0.31 -8.77
N ASN A 36 8.83 -0.86 -9.98
CA ASN A 36 9.37 -2.18 -10.30
C ASN A 36 10.88 -2.27 -10.09
N ARG A 37 11.63 -1.18 -10.32
CA ARG A 37 13.07 -1.13 -10.02
C ARG A 37 13.38 -1.37 -8.54
N HIS A 38 12.60 -0.77 -7.63
CA HIS A 38 12.78 -0.93 -6.19
C HIS A 38 12.47 -2.37 -5.76
N LYS A 39 11.42 -2.98 -6.34
CA LYS A 39 11.08 -4.38 -6.09
C LYS A 39 12.21 -5.31 -6.52
N LYS A 40 12.74 -5.13 -7.74
CA LYS A 40 13.86 -5.92 -8.25
C LYS A 40 15.13 -5.76 -7.39
N ALA A 41 15.47 -4.53 -7.00
CA ALA A 41 16.64 -4.27 -6.15
C ALA A 41 16.49 -4.93 -4.76
N ARG A 42 15.31 -4.83 -4.14
CA ARG A 42 15.03 -5.49 -2.86
C ARG A 42 15.15 -7.01 -2.94
N ILE A 43 14.60 -7.62 -3.99
CA ILE A 43 14.71 -9.07 -4.20
C ILE A 43 16.18 -9.48 -4.33
N ARG A 44 16.95 -8.76 -5.17
CA ARG A 44 18.39 -9.04 -5.34
C ARG A 44 19.16 -8.94 -4.02
N PHE A 45 18.89 -7.93 -3.22
CA PHE A 45 19.51 -7.74 -1.91
C PHE A 45 19.21 -8.92 -0.97
N VAL A 46 17.94 -9.33 -0.89
CA VAL A 46 17.52 -10.47 -0.06
C VAL A 46 18.16 -11.77 -0.54
N THR A 47 18.19 -12.02 -1.84
CA THR A 47 18.83 -13.23 -2.40
C THR A 47 20.33 -13.26 -2.12
N ALA A 48 21.02 -12.12 -2.19
CA ALA A 48 22.46 -12.06 -1.95
C ALA A 48 22.86 -12.16 -0.46
N GLN A 49 21.96 -11.79 0.45
CA GLN A 49 22.25 -11.68 1.89
C GLN A 49 21.41 -12.62 2.77
N GLY A 50 20.55 -13.46 2.18
CA GLY A 50 19.62 -14.32 2.89
C GLY A 50 20.30 -15.36 3.79
N ASP A 51 21.48 -15.83 3.40
CA ASP A 51 22.25 -16.84 4.15
C ASP A 51 23.21 -16.24 5.18
N LYS A 52 23.19 -14.92 5.38
CA LYS A 52 24.06 -14.25 6.37
C LYS A 52 23.59 -14.56 7.80
N ASP A 53 24.56 -14.87 8.65
CA ASP A 53 24.33 -15.24 10.04
C ASP A 53 24.06 -14.03 10.95
N ARG A 54 23.57 -14.31 12.16
CA ARG A 54 23.15 -13.26 13.10
C ARG A 54 24.30 -12.39 13.59
N THR A 55 25.51 -12.94 13.64
CA THR A 55 26.74 -12.22 14.03
C THR A 55 27.11 -11.17 12.97
N PHE A 56 27.02 -11.51 11.68
CA PHE A 56 27.20 -10.56 10.58
C PHE A 56 26.28 -9.34 10.77
N TRP A 57 24.98 -9.57 10.98
CA TRP A 57 24.01 -8.48 11.14
C TRP A 57 24.20 -7.64 12.41
N ARG A 58 24.76 -8.22 13.48
CA ARG A 58 25.12 -7.47 14.70
C ARG A 58 26.30 -6.53 14.49
N ASN A 59 27.18 -6.84 13.55
CA ASN A 59 28.33 -6.02 13.22
C ASN A 59 28.02 -4.93 12.19
N VAL A 60 26.80 -4.90 11.63
CA VAL A 60 26.39 -3.86 10.69
C VAL A 60 25.97 -2.61 11.46
N LEU A 61 26.68 -1.51 11.25
CA LEU A 61 26.29 -0.19 11.73
C LEU A 61 25.30 0.44 10.74
N TRP A 62 24.07 0.69 11.19
CA TRP A 62 23.03 1.35 10.41
C TRP A 62 22.96 2.84 10.75
N SER A 63 22.82 3.68 9.73
CA SER A 63 22.63 5.12 9.89
C SER A 63 21.47 5.59 9.02
N ASP A 64 20.64 6.48 9.55
CA ASP A 64 19.60 7.18 8.80
C ASP A 64 19.40 8.57 9.42
N GLU A 65 18.94 9.52 8.63
CA GLU A 65 18.68 10.88 9.07
C GLU A 65 17.18 11.11 9.25
N THR A 66 16.79 11.72 10.37
CA THR A 66 15.41 12.16 10.60
C THR A 66 15.37 13.62 11.00
N LYS A 67 14.28 14.31 10.66
CA LYS A 67 14.00 15.63 11.23
C LYS A 67 13.71 15.49 12.73
N ILE A 68 14.16 16.48 13.50
CA ILE A 68 13.88 16.65 14.93
C ILE A 68 12.49 17.28 15.09
#